data_AF-A0A436BH52-F1
#
_entry.id   AF-A0A436BH52-F1
#
_cell.length_a   1.000
_cell.length_b   1.000
_cell.length_c   1.000
_cell.angle_alpha   90.00
_cell.angle_beta   90.00
_cell.angle_gamma   90.00
#
_symmetry.space_group_name_H-M   'P 1'
#
loop_
_entity.id
_entity.type
_entity.pdbx_description
1 polymer ?
#
loop_
_entity_poly.entity_id
_entity_poly.type
_entity_poly.pdbx_seq_one_letter_code
_entity_poly.pdbx_strand_id
1 'polypeptide(L)' 'MTPRPLHHVNVEPNSPVAVDQRAALKLVRMAIEQVCPAGVLPSEEWVTGYYGPEPIYEGEALAKAIIETVERLTK' A
#
# COMPACT_ATOMS: atom_id res chain seq x y z
N MET A 1 2.42 11.39 -18.02
CA MET A 1 2.20 11.71 -16.59
C MET A 1 3.29 11.00 -15.81
N THR A 2 4.19 11.73 -15.16
CA THR A 2 5.13 11.12 -14.21
C THR A 2 4.40 10.93 -12.88
N PRO A 3 4.45 9.75 -12.23
CA PRO A 3 3.85 9.56 -10.92
C PRO A 3 4.46 10.57 -9.94
N ARG A 4 3.60 11.30 -9.22
CA ARG A 4 4.04 12.26 -8.19
C ARG A 4 4.63 11.45 -7.03
N PRO A 5 5.81 11.78 -6.50
CA PRO A 5 6.39 10.96 -5.44
C PRO A 5 5.57 11.14 -4.16
N LEU A 6 5.37 10.04 -3.44
CA LEU A 6 4.61 9.99 -2.19
C LEU A 6 5.48 10.54 -1.04
N HIS A 7 5.80 11.83 -1.07
CA HIS A 7 6.59 12.46 -0.01
C HIS A 7 5.76 12.61 1.26
N HIS A 8 6.23 11.97 2.35
CA HIS A 8 5.98 12.27 3.77
C HIS A 8 4.61 12.90 4.09
N VAL A 9 3.60 12.05 4.33
CA VAL A 9 2.44 12.45 5.12
C VAL A 9 2.90 12.58 6.57
N ASN A 10 2.98 13.80 7.09
CA ASN A 10 3.35 14.05 8.49
C ASN A 10 2.20 13.56 9.39
N VAL A 11 2.39 12.44 10.07
CA VAL A 11 1.45 11.95 11.09
C VAL A 11 1.86 12.55 12.44
N GLU A 12 0.97 13.32 13.08
CA GLU A 12 1.27 13.91 14.38
C GLU A 12 1.43 12.82 15.47
N PRO A 13 2.49 12.87 16.30
CA PRO A 13 2.90 11.75 17.17
C PRO A 13 1.98 11.46 18.36
N ASN A 14 0.85 12.18 18.56
CA ASN A 14 0.07 12.08 19.80
C ASN A 14 -1.47 12.22 19.64
N SER A 15 -2.02 11.80 18.49
CA SER A 15 -3.48 11.66 18.34
C SER A 15 -4.02 10.48 19.17
N PRO A 16 -5.13 10.62 19.94
CA PRO A 16 -5.74 9.54 20.71
C PRO A 16 -6.30 8.40 19.85
N VAL A 17 -6.29 8.59 18.53
CA VAL A 17 -6.48 7.55 17.52
C VAL A 17 -5.11 7.31 16.89
N ALA A 18 -4.21 6.66 17.62
CA ALA A 18 -3.08 5.98 16.99
C ALA A 18 -3.67 4.79 16.22
N VAL A 19 -4.26 5.08 15.05
CA VAL A 19 -4.68 4.06 14.10
C VAL A 19 -3.43 3.23 13.85
N ASP A 20 -3.49 1.95 14.21
CA ASP A 20 -2.41 1.02 13.90
C ASP A 20 -2.25 1.02 12.38
N GLN A 21 -1.19 1.68 11.92
CA GLN A 21 -0.89 1.86 10.50
C GLN A 21 -0.91 0.52 9.78
N ARG A 22 -0.44 -0.54 10.46
CA ARG A 22 -0.43 -1.89 9.90
C ARG A 22 -1.84 -2.47 9.80
N ALA A 23 -2.69 -2.25 10.80
CA ALA A 23 -4.09 -2.66 10.72
C ALA A 23 -4.82 -1.96 9.56
N ALA A 24 -4.58 -0.67 9.36
CA ALA A 24 -5.15 0.09 8.23
C ALA A 24 -4.67 -0.46 6.88
N LEU A 25 -3.36 -0.71 6.72
CA LEU A 25 -2.79 -1.26 5.49
C LEU A 25 -3.32 -2.68 5.19
N LYS A 26 -3.52 -3.51 6.22
CA LYS A 26 -4.14 -4.85 6.06
C LYS A 26 -5.57 -4.79 5.53
N LEU A 27 -6.36 -3.80 5.91
CA LEU A 27 -7.70 -3.60 5.35
C LEU A 27 -7.64 -3.30 3.84
N VAL A 28 -6.69 -2.46 3.42
CA VAL A 28 -6.49 -2.14 2.00
C VAL A 28 -6.01 -3.36 1.22
N ARG A 29 -5.03 -4.10 1.76
CA ARG A 29 -4.55 -5.36 1.17
C ARG A 29 -5.70 -6.35 0.98
N MET A 30 -6.48 -6.59 2.02
CA MET A 30 -7.64 -7.48 1.95
C MET A 30 -8.60 -7.07 0.84
N ALA A 31 -8.91 -5.78 0.71
CA ALA A 31 -9.80 -5.29 -0.33
C ALA A 31 -9.25 -5.54 -1.75
N ILE A 32 -7.94 -5.32 -1.95
CA ILE A 32 -7.28 -5.63 -3.23
C ILE A 32 -7.32 -7.13 -3.51
N GLU A 33 -6.91 -7.96 -2.55
CA GLU A 33 -6.85 -9.43 -2.71
C GLU A 33 -8.23 -10.06 -2.93
N GLN A 34 -9.31 -9.45 -2.43
CA GLN A 34 -10.69 -9.91 -2.65
C GLN A 34 -11.19 -9.69 -4.08
N VAL A 35 -10.72 -8.63 -4.75
CA VAL A 35 -11.29 -8.18 -6.04
C VAL A 35 -10.33 -8.42 -7.19
N CYS A 36 -9.03 -8.33 -6.94
CA CYS A 36 -8.00 -8.44 -7.95
C CYS A 36 -7.54 -9.90 -8.16
N PRO A 37 -7.19 -10.27 -9.40
CA PRO A 37 -6.61 -11.58 -9.66
C PRO A 37 -5.23 -11.73 -8.98
N ALA A 38 -4.83 -12.99 -8.78
CA ALA A 38 -3.51 -13.34 -8.26
C ALA A 38 -2.39 -12.68 -9.08
N GLY A 39 -1.34 -12.21 -8.39
CA GLY A 39 -0.19 -11.55 -9.00
C GLY A 39 -0.31 -10.03 -9.16
N VAL A 40 -1.46 -9.42 -8.80
CA VAL A 40 -1.59 -7.95 -8.76
C VAL A 40 -0.77 -7.32 -7.63
N LEU A 41 -0.63 -8.02 -6.50
CA LEU A 41 0.06 -7.52 -5.31
C LEU A 41 1.04 -8.60 -4.81
N PRO A 42 2.32 -8.28 -4.54
CA PRO A 42 3.21 -9.18 -3.82
C PRO A 42 2.73 -9.38 -2.36
N SER A 43 3.08 -10.50 -1.72
CA SER A 43 2.70 -10.75 -0.32
C SER A 43 3.33 -9.73 0.64
N GLU A 44 2.71 -9.49 1.80
CA GLU A 44 3.27 -8.62 2.85
C GLU A 44 4.65 -9.10 3.30
N GLU A 45 4.85 -10.42 3.37
CA GLU A 45 6.14 -11.04 3.70
C GLU A 45 7.21 -10.73 2.65
N TRP A 46 6.85 -10.75 1.37
CA TRP A 46 7.78 -10.42 0.28
C TRP A 46 8.16 -8.94 0.31
N VAL A 47 7.17 -8.05 0.50
CA VAL A 47 7.41 -6.61 0.63
C VAL A 47 8.30 -6.32 1.83
N THR A 48 8.02 -6.92 2.98
CA THR A 48 8.80 -6.79 4.21
C THR A 48 10.23 -7.27 4.03
N GLY A 49 10.42 -8.44 3.41
CA GLY A 49 11.74 -9.03 3.18
C GLY A 49 12.59 -8.30 2.14
N TYR A 50 11.94 -7.64 1.17
CA TYR A 50 12.64 -6.95 0.08
C TYR A 50 12.89 -5.46 0.35
N TYR A 51 11.90 -4.75 0.93
CA TYR A 51 11.97 -3.30 1.13
C TYR A 51 12.21 -2.88 2.59
N GLY A 52 11.73 -3.65 3.56
CA GLY A 52 11.89 -3.37 4.99
C GLY A 52 10.56 -3.47 5.77
N PRO A 53 10.61 -3.54 7.11
CA PRO A 53 9.43 -3.70 7.96
C PRO A 53 8.57 -2.45 8.13
N GLU A 54 9.05 -1.27 7.74
CA GLU A 54 8.37 0.00 7.93
C GLU A 54 7.03 0.04 7.14
N PRO A 55 5.91 0.49 7.75
CA PRO A 55 4.60 0.50 7.11
C PRO A 55 4.54 1.23 5.76
N ILE A 56 5.43 2.20 5.54
CA ILE A 56 5.52 2.94 4.29
C ILE A 56 5.77 2.03 3.09
N TYR A 57 6.57 0.96 3.24
CA TYR A 57 6.90 0.07 2.14
C TYR A 57 5.70 -0.77 1.68
N GLU A 58 4.89 -1.24 2.62
CA GLU A 58 3.60 -1.86 2.31
C GLU A 58 2.64 -0.86 1.66
N GLY A 59 2.59 0.37 2.17
CA GLY A 59 1.80 1.45 1.56
C GLY A 59 2.18 1.73 0.11
N GLU A 60 3.49 1.78 -0.20
CA GLU A 60 4.00 1.99 -1.56
C GLU A 60 3.64 0.82 -2.49
N ALA A 61 3.78 -0.43 -2.02
CA ALA A 61 3.41 -1.61 -2.79
C ALA A 61 1.92 -1.62 -3.14
N LEU A 62 1.05 -1.29 -2.18
CA LEU A 62 -0.40 -1.17 -2.39
C LEU A 62 -0.73 -0.06 -3.40
N ALA A 63 -0.12 1.12 -3.25
CA ALA A 63 -0.34 2.24 -4.17
C ALA A 63 0.07 1.89 -5.60
N LYS A 64 1.21 1.25 -5.78
CA LYS A 64 1.69 0.79 -7.09
C LYS A 64 0.72 -0.21 -7.73
N ALA A 65 0.27 -1.21 -6.98
CA ALA A 65 -0.67 -2.22 -7.48
C ALA A 65 -2.00 -1.60 -7.93
N ILE A 66 -2.51 -0.62 -7.19
CA ILE A 66 -3.74 0.12 -7.57
C ILE A 66 -3.52 0.89 -8.87
N ILE A 67 -2.44 1.68 -8.96
CA ILE A 67 -2.15 2.50 -10.15
C ILE A 67 -2.03 1.62 -11.39
N GLU A 68 -1.20 0.57 -11.34
CA GLU A 68 -1.00 -0.35 -12.47
C GLU A 68 -2.29 -1.08 -12.87
N THR A 69 -3.17 -1.36 -11.92
CA THR A 69 -4.47 -1.98 -12.20
C THR A 69 -5.43 -1.00 -12.86
N VAL A 70 -5.54 0.23 -12.34
CA VAL A 70 -6.40 1.26 -12.93
C VAL A 70 -5.91 1.63 -14.34
N GLU A 71 -4.60 1.80 -14.53
CA GLU A 71 -4.02 2.11 -15.85
C GLU A 71 -4.33 1.04 -16.90
N ARG A 72 -4.45 -0.24 -16.52
CA ARG A 72 -4.85 -1.33 -17.42
C ARG A 72 -6.35 -1.30 -17.76
N LEU A 73 -7.19 -0.76 -16.89
CA LEU A 73 -8.64 -0.67 -17.10
C LEU A 73 -9.04 0.55 -17.94
N THR A 74 -8.22 1.60 -17.93
CA THR A 74 -8.51 2.87 -18.63
C THR A 74 -7.78 3.01 -19.98
N LYS A 75 -7.05 1.98 -20.40
CA LYS A 75 -6.43 1.88 -21.73
C LYS A 75 -7.29 0.99 -22.63
#